data_AF-A0A349YJH5-F1
#
_entry.id   AF-A0A349YJH5-F1
#
_cell.length_a   1.000
_cell.length_b   1.000
_cell.length_c   1.000
_cell.angle_alpha   90.00
_cell.angle_beta   90.00
_cell.angle_gamma   90.00
#
_symmetry.space_group_name_H-M   'P 1'
#
loop_
_entity.id
_entity.type
_entity.pdbx_description
1 polymer ?
#
loop_
_entity_poly.entity_id
_entity_poly.type
_entity_poly.pdbx_seq_one_letter_code
_entity_poly.pdbx_strand_id
1 'polypeptide(L)'
;LVAGLSFGPISAVMIELIKNLIKFITNTTTGGVGEFANFLISSSFMLVSCGLYKCLKCRGKLFISFGLGTISMTIVGGLMNYFVLLPLYASFMGGMANIVNLAAKTIPAIDSSAKLVVFGISPFNIFKGIYISAIGYYLYKLLRSVLQHS
;
A
#
# COMPACT_ATOMS: atom_id res chain seq x y z
N LEU A 1 -7.63 7.00 -3.53
CA LEU A 1 -7.54 8.11 -2.56
C LEU A 1 -8.52 9.24 -2.87
N VAL A 2 -8.43 9.94 -4.01
CA VAL A 2 -9.35 11.05 -4.37
C VAL A 2 -10.82 10.65 -4.25
N ALA A 3 -11.24 9.58 -4.92
CA ALA A 3 -12.61 9.06 -4.81
C ALA A 3 -13.00 8.70 -3.36
N GLY A 4 -12.05 8.26 -2.54
CA GLY A 4 -12.29 7.92 -1.14
C GLY A 4 -12.49 9.15 -0.24
N LEU A 5 -11.76 10.23 -0.51
CA LEU A 5 -11.95 11.50 0.17
C LEU A 5 -13.26 12.18 -0.24
N SER A 6 -13.68 12.01 -1.50
CA SER A 6 -14.94 12.59 -2.01
C SER A 6 -16.18 11.78 -1.62
N PHE A 7 -16.17 10.46 -1.84
CA PHE A 7 -17.35 9.60 -1.71
C PHE A 7 -17.27 8.66 -0.49
N GLY A 8 -16.08 8.32 -0.01
CA GLY A 8 -15.88 7.55 1.23
C GLY A 8 -14.91 6.38 1.12
N PRO A 9 -14.47 5.81 2.25
CA PRO A 9 -13.43 4.77 2.27
C PRO A 9 -13.78 3.56 1.38
N ILE A 10 -15.05 3.18 1.32
CA ILE A 10 -15.50 2.04 0.51
C ILE A 10 -15.31 2.29 -0.99
N SER A 11 -15.53 3.51 -1.49
CA SER A 11 -15.32 3.79 -2.92
C SER A 11 -13.86 3.64 -3.32
N ALA A 12 -12.92 4.04 -2.45
CA ALA A 12 -11.49 3.84 -2.70
C ALA A 12 -11.09 2.36 -2.69
N VAL A 13 -11.66 1.55 -1.79
CA VAL A 13 -11.40 0.10 -1.76
C VAL A 13 -11.97 -0.58 -3.01
N MET A 14 -13.16 -0.19 -3.47
CA MET A 14 -13.75 -0.77 -4.69
C MET A 14 -12.92 -0.44 -5.94
N ILE A 15 -12.42 0.78 -6.06
CA ILE A 15 -11.51 1.16 -7.16
C ILE A 15 -10.21 0.35 -7.08
N GLU A 16 -9.65 0.16 -5.88
CA GLU A 16 -8.46 -0.66 -5.68
C GLU A 16 -8.71 -2.13 -6.05
N LEU A 17 -9.88 -2.68 -5.71
CA LEU A 17 -10.28 -4.04 -6.08
C LEU A 17 -10.34 -4.19 -7.60
N ILE A 18 -11.09 -3.30 -8.27
CA ILE A 18 -11.22 -3.32 -9.74
C ILE A 18 -9.86 -3.24 -10.41
N LYS A 19 -8.99 -2.33 -9.95
CA LYS A 19 -7.61 -2.20 -10.47
C LYS A 19 -6.82 -3.51 -10.33
N ASN A 20 -6.89 -4.19 -9.19
CA ASN A 20 -6.16 -5.45 -8.98
C ASN A 20 -6.78 -6.62 -9.76
N LEU A 21 -8.11 -6.66 -9.94
CA LEU A 21 -8.77 -7.65 -10.79
C LEU A 21 -8.38 -7.49 -12.27
N ILE A 22 -8.36 -6.25 -12.77
CA ILE A 22 -7.88 -5.98 -14.14
C ILE A 22 -6.43 -6.44 -14.28
N LYS A 23 -5.57 -6.13 -13.30
CA LYS A 23 -4.18 -6.57 -13.32
C LYS A 23 -4.06 -8.10 -13.29
N PHE A 24 -4.87 -8.76 -12.48
CA PHE A 24 -4.87 -10.22 -12.38
C PHE A 24 -5.17 -10.88 -13.74
N ILE A 25 -6.15 -10.36 -14.48
CA ILE A 25 -6.56 -10.91 -15.78
C ILE A 25 -5.56 -10.56 -16.90
N THR A 26 -4.95 -9.37 -16.84
CA THR A 26 -4.11 -8.86 -17.94
C THR A 26 -2.62 -9.16 -17.79
N ASN A 27 -2.10 -9.21 -16.55
CA ASN A 27 -0.66 -9.27 -16.32
C ASN A 27 -0.32 -9.73 -14.87
N THR A 28 -0.54 -11.01 -14.56
CA THR A 28 -0.09 -11.61 -13.30
C THR A 28 1.19 -12.42 -13.47
N THR A 29 2.14 -12.21 -12.57
CA THR A 29 3.43 -12.93 -12.53
C THR A 29 3.48 -13.96 -11.41
N THR A 30 2.53 -13.92 -10.47
CA THR A 30 2.56 -14.70 -9.22
C THR A 30 1.30 -15.53 -8.99
N GLY A 31 0.49 -15.75 -10.04
CA GLY A 31 -0.78 -16.47 -9.94
C GLY A 31 -1.83 -15.77 -9.07
N GLY A 32 -1.75 -14.44 -8.95
CA GLY A 32 -2.73 -13.61 -8.22
C GLY A 32 -2.42 -13.33 -6.75
N VAL A 33 -1.47 -14.02 -6.13
CA VAL A 33 -1.16 -13.79 -4.70
C VAL A 33 -0.53 -12.42 -4.48
N GLY A 34 0.33 -11.97 -5.40
CA GLY A 34 0.90 -10.62 -5.38
C GLY A 34 -0.16 -9.53 -5.50
N GLU A 35 -1.13 -9.72 -6.40
CA GLU A 35 -2.27 -8.81 -6.58
C GLU A 35 -3.16 -8.76 -5.33
N PHE A 36 -3.44 -9.91 -4.71
CA PHE A 36 -4.20 -9.99 -3.47
C PHE A 36 -3.50 -9.28 -2.31
N ALA A 37 -2.19 -9.51 -2.13
CA ALA A 37 -1.40 -8.81 -1.14
C ALA A 37 -1.40 -7.30 -1.41
N ASN A 38 -1.19 -6.85 -2.65
CA ASN A 38 -1.24 -5.44 -2.99
C ASN A 38 -2.62 -4.81 -2.70
N PHE A 39 -3.70 -5.55 -2.98
CA PHE A 39 -5.06 -5.12 -2.65
C PHE A 39 -5.23 -4.91 -1.14
N LEU A 40 -4.82 -5.86 -0.29
CA LEU A 40 -4.94 -5.72 1.16
C LEU A 40 -4.10 -4.57 1.72
N ILE A 41 -2.84 -4.47 1.28
CA ILE A 41 -1.91 -3.40 1.69
C ILE A 41 -2.48 -2.04 1.31
N SER A 42 -2.91 -1.88 0.05
CA SER A 42 -3.43 -0.60 -0.44
C SER A 42 -4.80 -0.27 0.15
N SER A 43 -5.66 -1.27 0.39
CA SER A 43 -6.96 -1.09 1.03
C SER A 43 -6.81 -0.65 2.48
N SER A 44 -5.84 -1.19 3.22
CA SER A 44 -5.55 -0.76 4.60
C SER A 44 -5.22 0.73 4.69
N PHE A 45 -4.42 1.24 3.74
CA PHE A 45 -4.13 2.66 3.59
C PHE A 45 -5.40 3.47 3.33
N MET A 46 -6.21 3.03 2.36
CA MET A 46 -7.41 3.76 1.93
C MET A 46 -8.47 3.81 3.02
N LEU A 47 -8.72 2.70 3.72
CA LEU A 47 -9.69 2.60 4.80
C LEU A 47 -9.33 3.54 5.95
N VAL A 48 -8.08 3.49 6.42
CA VAL A 48 -7.62 4.33 7.54
C VAL A 48 -7.59 5.80 7.11
N SER A 49 -6.99 6.13 5.96
CA SER A 49 -6.85 7.51 5.50
C SER A 49 -8.22 8.17 5.24
N CYS A 50 -9.10 7.50 4.50
CA CYS A 50 -10.39 8.10 4.12
C CYS A 50 -11.39 8.03 5.28
N GLY A 51 -11.34 6.99 6.10
CA GLY A 51 -12.16 6.85 7.31
C GLY A 51 -11.86 7.94 8.32
N LEU A 52 -10.58 8.10 8.70
CA LEU A 52 -10.17 9.14 9.65
C LEU A 52 -10.43 10.54 9.11
N TYR A 53 -10.25 10.77 7.80
CA TYR A 53 -10.57 12.06 7.20
C TYR A 53 -12.06 12.44 7.35
N LYS A 54 -12.96 11.44 7.27
CA LYS A 54 -14.40 11.64 7.50
C LYS A 54 -14.73 11.85 8.99
N CYS A 55 -14.08 11.12 9.89
CA CYS A 55 -14.39 11.16 11.32
C CYS A 55 -13.78 12.35 12.07
N LEU A 56 -12.55 12.76 11.73
CA LEU A 56 -11.84 13.83 12.42
C LEU A 56 -12.41 15.22 12.09
N LYS A 57 -12.48 16.09 13.10
CA LYS A 57 -13.03 17.46 13.00
C LYS A 57 -11.99 18.58 13.17
N CYS A 58 -10.70 18.27 13.04
CA CYS A 58 -9.61 19.25 13.23
C CYS A 58 -9.02 19.77 11.91
N ARG A 59 -8.35 20.92 11.95
CA ARG A 59 -7.72 21.56 10.77
C ARG A 59 -6.63 20.69 10.12
N GLY A 60 -5.93 19.88 10.92
CA GLY A 60 -4.86 18.97 10.46
C GLY A 60 -5.32 17.58 10.04
N LYS A 61 -6.64 17.33 9.98
CA LYS A 61 -7.17 15.97 9.82
C LYS A 61 -6.65 15.22 8.60
N LEU A 62 -6.39 15.92 7.49
CA LEU A 62 -5.90 15.29 6.26
C LEU A 62 -4.51 14.68 6.47
N PHE A 63 -3.58 15.48 7.00
CA PHE A 63 -2.20 15.04 7.27
C PHE A 63 -2.14 13.93 8.32
N ILE A 64 -2.94 14.04 9.39
CA ILE A 64 -3.06 12.99 10.42
C ILE A 64 -3.56 11.68 9.80
N SER A 65 -4.60 11.76 8.97
CA SER A 65 -5.19 10.58 8.33
C SER A 65 -4.23 9.91 7.36
N PHE A 66 -3.49 10.69 6.57
CA PHE A 66 -2.47 10.19 5.66
C PHE A 66 -1.31 9.52 6.41
N GLY A 67 -0.81 10.15 7.48
CA GLY A 67 0.25 9.56 8.30
C GLY A 67 -0.17 8.23 8.92
N LEU A 68 -1.36 8.17 9.54
CA LEU A 68 -1.90 6.93 10.11
C LEU A 68 -2.21 5.88 9.04
N GLY A 69 -2.67 6.31 7.86
CA GLY A 69 -2.83 5.45 6.70
C GLY A 69 -1.53 4.81 6.23
N THR A 70 -0.45 5.59 6.15
CA THR A 70 0.89 5.10 5.78
C THR A 70 1.44 4.12 6.82
N ILE A 71 1.21 4.38 8.11
CA ILE A 71 1.56 3.44 9.18
C ILE A 71 0.80 2.13 9.01
N SER A 72 -0.52 2.18 8.82
CA SER A 72 -1.37 1.00 8.55
C SER A 72 -0.87 0.20 7.35
N MET A 73 -0.58 0.89 6.23
CA MET A 73 -0.01 0.29 5.03
C MET A 73 1.31 -0.42 5.28
N THR A 74 2.18 0.19 6.09
CA THR A 74 3.51 -0.33 6.39
C THR A 74 3.41 -1.59 7.25
N ILE A 75 2.51 -1.60 8.24
CA ILE A 75 2.27 -2.77 9.09
C ILE A 75 1.67 -3.91 8.27
N VAL A 76 0.55 -3.67 7.57
CA VAL A 76 -0.09 -4.69 6.73
C VAL A 76 0.84 -5.17 5.62
N GLY A 77 1.62 -4.25 5.04
CA GLY A 77 2.67 -4.53 4.08
C GLY A 77 3.75 -5.45 4.61
N GLY A 78 4.27 -5.17 5.81
CA GLY A 78 5.25 -6.03 6.46
C GLY A 78 4.69 -7.43 6.72
N LEU A 79 3.47 -7.53 7.25
CA LEU A 79 2.81 -8.81 7.54
C LEU A 79 2.57 -9.63 6.27
N MET A 80 1.96 -9.03 5.24
CA MET A 80 1.69 -9.72 3.97
C MET A 80 2.98 -10.15 3.28
N ASN A 81 4.04 -9.33 3.33
CA ASN A 81 5.29 -9.74 2.73
C ASN A 81 5.98 -10.85 3.54
N TYR A 82 6.03 -10.75 4.86
CA TYR A 82 6.72 -11.74 5.68
C TYR A 82 6.05 -13.11 5.65
N PHE A 83 4.72 -13.16 5.80
CA PHE A 83 3.99 -14.42 5.96
C PHE A 83 3.46 -15.01 4.66
N VAL A 84 3.29 -14.21 3.60
CA VAL A 84 2.66 -14.68 2.35
C VAL A 84 3.63 -14.57 1.18
N LEU A 85 4.10 -13.36 0.87
CA LEU A 85 4.86 -13.14 -0.37
C LEU A 85 6.27 -13.72 -0.32
N LEU A 86 7.03 -13.50 0.75
CA LEU A 86 8.40 -14.02 0.85
C LEU A 86 8.44 -15.56 0.84
N PRO A 87 7.59 -16.29 1.58
CA PRO A 87 7.53 -17.75 1.46
C PRO A 87 7.14 -18.22 0.06
N LEU A 88 6.18 -17.55 -0.58
CA LEU A 88 5.76 -17.87 -1.95
C LEU A 88 6.90 -17.62 -2.95
N TYR A 89 7.58 -16.49 -2.89
CA TYR A 89 8.73 -16.25 -3.75
C TYR A 89 9.85 -17.25 -3.46
N ALA A 90 10.06 -17.65 -2.20
CA ALA A 90 11.09 -18.61 -1.83
C ALA A 90 10.84 -19.98 -2.47
N SER A 91 9.58 -20.41 -2.62
CA SER A 91 9.26 -21.66 -3.30
C SER A 91 9.60 -21.64 -4.79
N PHE A 92 9.56 -20.46 -5.43
CA PHE A 92 9.91 -20.32 -6.86
C PHE A 92 11.42 -20.05 -7.07
N MET A 93 12.08 -19.40 -6.13
CA MET A 93 13.49 -18.98 -6.24
C MET A 93 14.49 -19.95 -5.60
N GLY A 94 14.06 -21.16 -5.24
CA GLY A 94 14.94 -22.19 -4.68
C GLY A 94 15.36 -21.96 -3.23
N GLY A 95 14.55 -21.24 -2.45
CA GLY A 95 14.71 -21.08 -1.01
C GLY A 95 14.84 -19.63 -0.52
N MET A 96 14.57 -19.43 0.77
CA MET A 96 14.60 -18.10 1.41
C MET A 96 16.00 -17.47 1.39
N ALA A 97 17.05 -18.29 1.49
CA ALA A 97 18.44 -17.82 1.46
C ALA A 97 18.76 -17.08 0.16
N ASN A 98 18.24 -17.54 -0.99
CA ASN A 98 18.48 -16.89 -2.28
C ASN A 98 17.87 -15.49 -2.35
N ILE A 99 16.67 -15.30 -1.78
CA ILE A 99 15.99 -14.01 -1.71
C ILE A 99 16.76 -13.04 -0.81
N VAL A 100 17.15 -13.51 0.37
CA VAL A 100 17.93 -12.71 1.33
C VAL A 100 19.28 -12.32 0.71
N ASN A 101 19.99 -13.27 0.10
CA ASN A 101 21.27 -13.01 -0.57
C ASN A 101 21.13 -12.02 -1.73
N LEU A 102 20.03 -12.09 -2.50
CA LEU A 102 19.76 -11.13 -3.57
C LEU A 102 19.56 -9.72 -3.01
N ALA A 103 18.81 -9.58 -1.91
CA ALA A 103 18.61 -8.30 -1.26
C ALA A 103 19.89 -7.76 -0.59
N ALA A 104 20.70 -8.64 -0.01
CA ALA A 104 21.98 -8.30 0.62
C ALA A 104 22.97 -7.65 -0.35
N LYS A 105 22.90 -7.97 -1.66
CA LYS A 105 23.72 -7.32 -2.69
C LYS A 105 23.46 -5.82 -2.83
N THR A 106 22.23 -5.39 -2.57
CA THR A 106 21.84 -3.97 -2.68
C THR A 106 21.87 -3.28 -1.32
N ILE A 107 21.45 -3.97 -0.26
CA ILE A 107 21.42 -3.47 1.11
C ILE A 107 22.16 -4.48 1.99
N PRO A 108 23.47 -4.30 2.23
CA PRO A 108 24.30 -5.26 2.98
C PRO A 108 23.82 -5.56 4.40
N ALA A 109 22.99 -4.69 5.00
CA ALA A 109 22.39 -4.90 6.31
C ALA A 109 21.32 -6.02 6.35
N ILE A 110 20.87 -6.51 5.19
CA ILE A 110 19.85 -7.56 5.08
C ILE A 110 20.53 -8.94 5.12
N ASP A 111 20.40 -9.64 6.25
CA ASP A 111 20.90 -11.02 6.46
C ASP A 111 19.79 -12.03 6.80
N SER A 112 18.55 -11.57 6.86
CA SER A 112 17.38 -12.39 7.23
C SER A 112 16.11 -11.84 6.57
N SER A 113 15.09 -12.69 6.45
CA SER A 113 13.78 -12.30 5.91
C SER A 113 13.13 -11.18 6.74
N ALA A 114 13.32 -11.17 8.05
CA ALA A 114 12.84 -10.12 8.93
C ALA A 114 13.52 -8.78 8.61
N LYS A 115 14.86 -8.76 8.46
CA LYS A 115 15.58 -7.56 8.05
C LYS A 115 15.22 -7.11 6.64
N LEU A 116 14.92 -8.03 5.72
CA LEU A 116 14.40 -7.69 4.40
C LEU A 116 13.06 -6.94 4.49
N VAL A 117 12.19 -7.37 5.38
CA VAL A 117 10.93 -6.67 5.63
C VAL A 117 11.19 -5.28 6.20
N VAL A 118 12.00 -5.17 7.25
CA VAL A 118 12.25 -3.91 7.96
C VAL A 118 13.03 -2.90 7.12
N PHE A 119 14.03 -3.33 6.36
CA PHE A 119 14.92 -2.43 5.61
C PHE A 119 14.58 -2.30 4.12
N GLY A 120 13.84 -3.25 3.55
CA GLY A 120 13.39 -3.18 2.15
C GLY A 120 11.92 -2.82 2.03
N ILE A 121 11.04 -3.66 2.59
CA ILE A 121 9.60 -3.57 2.36
C ILE A 121 8.95 -2.42 3.13
N SER A 122 9.32 -2.20 4.40
CA SER A 122 8.77 -1.14 5.21
C SER A 122 9.12 0.25 4.64
N PRO A 123 10.38 0.57 4.28
CA PRO A 123 10.71 1.85 3.65
C PRO A 123 10.01 2.05 2.31
N PHE A 124 9.90 0.97 1.50
CA PHE A 124 9.13 1.02 0.26
C PHE A 124 7.67 1.39 0.49
N ASN A 125 6.99 0.78 1.47
CA ASN A 125 5.59 1.07 1.78
C ASN A 125 5.41 2.46 2.41
N ILE A 126 6.36 2.92 3.22
CA ILE A 126 6.37 4.29 3.74
C ILE A 126 6.46 5.28 2.58
N PHE A 127 7.43 5.10 1.69
CA PHE A 127 7.61 5.93 0.50
C PHE A 127 6.36 5.92 -0.38
N LYS A 128 5.81 4.73 -0.66
CA LYS A 128 4.56 4.55 -1.44
C LYS A 128 3.40 5.30 -0.78
N GLY A 129 3.25 5.22 0.53
CA GLY A 129 2.21 5.92 1.28
C GLY A 129 2.37 7.45 1.20
N ILE A 130 3.59 7.97 1.33
CA ILE A 130 3.90 9.40 1.19
C ILE A 130 3.60 9.87 -0.24
N TYR A 131 4.05 9.11 -1.24
CA TYR A 131 3.85 9.42 -2.65
C TYR A 131 2.35 9.48 -3.02
N ILE A 132 1.58 8.47 -2.61
CA ILE A 132 0.13 8.44 -2.84
C ILE A 132 -0.56 9.60 -2.11
N SER A 133 -0.16 9.89 -0.88
CA SER A 133 -0.68 11.00 -0.09
C SER A 133 -0.42 12.36 -0.76
N ALA A 134 0.80 12.59 -1.24
CA ALA A 134 1.19 13.83 -1.90
C ALA A 134 0.39 14.05 -3.19
N ILE A 135 0.38 13.06 -4.09
CA ILE A 135 -0.38 13.14 -5.34
C ILE A 135 -1.88 13.28 -5.05
N GLY A 136 -2.40 12.47 -4.13
CA GLY A 136 -3.79 12.48 -3.75
C GLY A 136 -4.24 13.83 -3.17
N TYR A 137 -3.39 14.50 -2.40
CA TYR A 137 -3.65 15.85 -1.90
C TYR A 137 -3.81 16.86 -3.02
N TYR A 138 -2.84 16.94 -3.93
CA TYR A 138 -2.88 17.92 -5.03
C TYR A 138 -4.05 17.66 -5.98
N LEU A 139 -4.28 16.40 -6.35
CA LEU A 139 -5.42 16.03 -7.19
C LEU A 139 -6.76 16.30 -6.50
N TYR A 140 -6.88 15.97 -5.21
CA TYR A 140 -8.11 16.27 -4.47
C TYR A 140 -8.36 17.78 -4.40
N LYS A 141 -7.32 18.58 -4.13
CA LYS A 141 -7.43 20.05 -4.09
C LYS A 141 -7.87 20.62 -5.45
N LEU A 142 -7.28 20.13 -6.55
CA LEU A 142 -7.63 20.54 -7.90
C LEU A 142 -9.08 20.17 -8.26
N LEU A 143 -9.47 18.93 -7.98
CA LEU A 143 -10.77 18.39 -8.38
C LEU A 143 -11.91 18.79 -7.44
N ARG A 144 -11.61 19.22 -6.20
CA ARG A 144 -12.64 19.64 -5.24
C ARG A 144 -13.49 20.79 -5.78
N SER A 145 -12.91 21.71 -6.55
CA SER A 145 -13.68 22.80 -7.17
C SER A 145 -14.74 22.30 -8.16
N VAL A 146 -14.51 21.15 -8.79
CA VAL A 146 -15.43 20.55 -9.79
C VAL A 146 -16.40 19.58 -9.12
N LEU A 147 -15.92 18.81 -8.14
CA LEU A 147 -16.69 17.76 -7.45
C LEU A 147 -17.70 18.30 -6.42
N GLN A 148 -17.65 19.58 -6.05
CA GLN A 148 -18.61 20.19 -5.11
C GLN A 148 -19.79 20.91 -5.80
N HIS A 149 -19.91 20.80 -7.13
CA HIS A 149 -21.05 21.33 -7.91
C HIS A 149 -22.08 20.26 -8.32
N SER A 150 -22.07 19.08 -7.68
CA SER A 150 -23.02 17.98 -7.92
C SER A 150 -23.73 17.57 -6.65
#